data_AF-A0AAU1AT13-F1
#
_entry.id   AF-A0AAU1AT13-F1
#
_cell.length_a   1.000
_cell.length_b   1.000
_cell.length_c   1.000
_cell.angle_alpha   90.00
_cell.angle_beta   90.00
_cell.angle_gamma   90.00
#
_symmetry.space_group_name_H-M   'P 1'
#
loop_
_entity.id
_entity.type
_entity.pdbx_description
1 polymer ?
#
loop_
_entity_poly.entity_id
_entity_poly.type
_entity_poly.pdbx_seq_one_letter_code
_entity_poly.pdbx_strand_id
1 'polypeptide(L)'
;MSGYTPEAAEIVQRAAGVIAAKHRGDLTGAEELMSAFSSEQARTLGFYLLADLALGLVRAQSGQSMDDLVRELSLLLADTAQTPPA
;
A
#
# COMPACT_ATOMS: atom_id res chain seq x y z
N MET A 1 -6.11 16.63 -9.57
CA MET A 1 -6.47 15.54 -8.63
C MET A 1 -7.82 15.88 -8.05
N SER A 2 -8.86 15.14 -8.40
CA SER A 2 -10.09 15.20 -7.60
C SER A 2 -9.70 14.78 -6.18
N GLY A 3 -9.96 15.64 -5.19
CA GLY A 3 -9.58 15.35 -3.81
C GLY A 3 -10.21 14.04 -3.34
N TYR A 4 -9.52 13.29 -2.47
CA TYR A 4 -10.11 12.15 -1.80
C TYR A 4 -11.37 12.60 -1.04
N THR A 5 -12.44 11.80 -1.09
CA THR A 5 -13.53 11.97 -0.12
C THR A 5 -12.97 11.69 1.29
N PRO A 6 -13.56 12.27 2.35
CA PRO A 6 -13.13 11.98 3.73
C PRO A 6 -13.09 10.48 4.04
N GLU A 7 -14.09 9.74 3.53
CA GLU A 7 -14.15 8.27 3.65
C GLU A 7 -12.97 7.57 2.96
N ALA A 8 -12.62 7.98 1.73
CA ALA A 8 -11.47 7.42 1.02
C ALA A 8 -10.16 7.73 1.75
N ALA A 9 -10.01 8.92 2.31
CA ALA A 9 -8.84 9.29 3.10
C ALA A 9 -8.70 8.41 4.35
N GLU A 10 -9.78 8.17 5.09
CA GLU A 10 -9.79 7.29 6.27
C GLU A 10 -9.41 5.84 5.89
N ILE A 11 -10.00 5.33 4.81
CA ILE A 11 -9.73 3.98 4.29
C ILE A 11 -8.25 3.82 3.93
N VAL A 12 -7.63 4.83 3.27
CA VAL A 12 -6.20 4.83 2.92
C VAL A 12 -5.32 4.94 4.16
N GLN A 13 -5.68 5.81 5.11
CA GLN A 13 -4.94 5.96 6.37
C GLN A 13 -4.96 4.66 7.17
N ARG A 14 -6.08 3.95 7.19
CA ARG A 14 -6.18 2.62 7.82
C ARG A 14 -5.25 1.61 7.14
N ALA A 15 -5.24 1.58 5.80
CA ALA A 15 -4.33 0.71 5.05
C ALA A 15 -2.85 1.02 5.34
N ALA A 16 -2.49 2.31 5.42
CA ALA A 16 -1.15 2.74 5.81
C ALA A 16 -0.80 2.30 7.23
N GLY A 17 -1.76 2.40 8.16
CA GLY A 17 -1.63 1.92 9.53
C GLY A 17 -1.29 0.43 9.61
N VAL A 18 -1.89 -0.41 8.75
CA VAL A 18 -1.60 -1.85 8.69
C VAL A 18 -0.15 -2.12 8.31
N ILE A 19 0.35 -1.42 7.28
CA ILE A 19 1.75 -1.54 6.85
C ILE A 19 2.70 -1.10 7.96
N ALA A 20 2.38 0.02 8.63
CA ALA A 20 3.18 0.53 9.74
C ALA A 20 3.20 -0.41 10.95
N ALA A 21 2.06 -1.03 11.29
CA ALA A 21 1.97 -2.01 12.37
C ALA A 21 2.81 -3.26 12.06
N LYS A 22 2.66 -3.83 10.85
CA LYS A 22 3.49 -4.97 10.39
C LYS A 22 4.98 -4.67 10.45
N HIS A 23 5.41 -3.50 9.96
CA HIS A 23 6.81 -3.10 9.97
C HIS A 23 7.40 -2.97 11.39
N ARG A 24 6.56 -2.64 12.39
CA ARG A 24 6.97 -2.55 13.81
C ARG A 24 6.86 -3.89 14.55
N GLY A 25 6.44 -4.97 13.89
CA GLY A 25 6.21 -6.29 14.51
C GLY A 25 4.90 -6.39 15.31
N ASP A 26 4.02 -5.39 15.23
CA ASP A 26 2.71 -5.38 15.89
C ASP A 26 1.67 -6.09 14.99
N LEU A 27 1.71 -7.43 15.02
CA LEU A 27 0.83 -8.26 14.21
C LEU A 27 -0.63 -8.18 14.65
N THR A 28 -0.87 -8.12 15.97
CA THR A 28 -2.22 -7.97 16.54
C THR A 28 -2.84 -6.64 16.10
N GLY A 29 -2.12 -5.52 16.23
CA GLY A 29 -2.60 -4.23 15.75
C GLY A 29 -2.84 -4.20 14.23
N ALA A 30 -2.01 -4.90 13.45
CA ALA A 30 -2.24 -5.04 12.01
C ALA A 30 -3.55 -5.81 11.70
N GLU A 31 -3.85 -6.88 12.43
CA GLU A 31 -5.08 -7.66 12.30
C GLU A 31 -6.32 -6.87 12.72
N GLU A 32 -6.25 -6.12 13.82
CA GLU A 32 -7.31 -5.23 14.27
C GLU A 32 -7.63 -4.19 13.20
N LEU A 33 -6.61 -3.51 12.65
CA LEU A 33 -6.78 -2.55 11.56
C LEU A 33 -7.33 -3.21 10.29
N MET A 34 -6.99 -4.48 10.03
CA MET A 34 -7.56 -5.23 8.90
C MET A 34 -9.03 -5.58 9.09
N SER A 35 -9.43 -5.96 10.31
CA SER A 35 -10.84 -6.23 10.62
C SER A 35 -11.71 -4.97 10.62
N ALA A 36 -11.12 -3.79 10.84
CA ALA A 36 -11.83 -2.51 10.91
C ALA A 36 -12.29 -1.94 9.56
N PHE A 37 -11.99 -2.58 8.43
CA PHE A 37 -12.57 -2.20 7.14
C PHE A 37 -14.03 -2.64 7.07
N SER A 38 -14.91 -1.75 6.62
CA SER A 38 -16.36 -2.00 6.52
C SER A 38 -16.74 -3.08 5.51
N SER A 39 -15.88 -3.32 4.52
CA SER A 39 -16.06 -4.38 3.52
C SER A 39 -14.73 -4.76 2.86
N GLU A 40 -14.74 -5.87 2.13
CA GLU A 40 -13.61 -6.28 1.29
C GLU A 40 -13.35 -5.27 0.17
N GLN A 41 -14.39 -4.66 -0.39
CA GLN A 41 -14.26 -3.62 -1.40
C GLN A 41 -13.56 -2.38 -0.82
N ALA A 42 -13.93 -1.95 0.40
CA ALA A 42 -13.27 -0.85 1.09
C ALA A 42 -11.80 -1.17 1.39
N ARG A 43 -11.51 -2.41 1.82
CA ARG A 43 -10.13 -2.88 2.05
C ARG A 43 -9.30 -2.84 0.77
N THR A 44 -9.85 -3.35 -0.33
CA THR A 44 -9.20 -3.36 -1.64
C THR A 44 -8.91 -1.94 -2.12
N LEU A 45 -9.91 -1.06 -2.02
CA LEU A 45 -9.77 0.35 -2.38
C LEU A 45 -8.66 1.03 -1.57
N GLY A 46 -8.59 0.78 -0.25
CA GLY A 46 -7.58 1.38 0.62
C GLY A 46 -6.15 1.01 0.23
N PHE A 47 -5.88 -0.27 -0.04
CA PHE A 47 -4.56 -0.69 -0.48
C PHE A 47 -4.23 -0.24 -1.91
N TYR A 48 -5.22 -0.23 -2.81
CA TYR A 48 -5.04 0.28 -4.16
C TYR A 48 -4.61 1.76 -4.15
N LEU A 49 -5.36 2.60 -3.43
CA LEU A 49 -5.06 4.03 -3.33
C LEU A 49 -3.76 4.30 -2.57
N LEU A 50 -3.43 3.50 -1.56
CA LEU A 50 -2.14 3.58 -0.88
C LEU A 50 -0.97 3.27 -1.82
N ALA A 51 -1.10 2.24 -2.66
CA ALA A 51 -0.09 1.87 -3.64
C ALA A 51 0.13 2.98 -4.68
N ASP A 52 -0.96 3.57 -5.19
CA ASP A 52 -0.90 4.69 -6.13
C ASP A 52 -0.20 5.92 -5.50
N LEU A 53 -0.54 6.26 -4.25
CA LEU A 53 0.12 7.33 -3.51
C LEU A 53 1.61 7.06 -3.29
N ALA A 54 1.97 5.83 -2.89
CA ALA A 54 3.35 5.45 -2.66
C ALA A 54 4.18 5.54 -3.96
N LEU A 55 3.66 5.02 -5.07
CA LEU A 55 4.31 5.13 -6.38
C LEU A 55 4.40 6.60 -6.83
N GLY A 56 3.36 7.41 -6.58
CA GLY A 56 3.37 8.85 -6.83
C GLY A 56 4.47 9.58 -6.06
N LEU A 57 4.70 9.23 -4.79
CA LEU A 57 5.78 9.78 -3.96
C LEU A 57 7.16 9.41 -4.50
N VAL A 58 7.38 8.14 -4.81
CA VAL A 58 8.66 7.68 -5.40
C VAL A 58 8.90 8.36 -6.72
N ARG A 59 7.89 8.45 -7.59
CA ARG A 59 7.96 9.17 -8.87
C ARG A 59 8.35 10.63 -8.71
N ALA A 60 7.74 11.33 -7.76
CA ALA A 60 8.03 12.73 -7.49
C ALA A 60 9.47 12.93 -7.00
N GLN A 61 10.04 11.94 -6.29
CA GLN A 61 11.40 11.99 -5.76
C GLN A 61 12.46 11.55 -6.77
N SER A 62 12.19 10.52 -7.58
CA SER A 62 13.16 9.94 -8.50
C SER A 62 13.17 10.58 -9.89
N GLY A 63 12.07 11.23 -10.29
CA GLY A 63 11.90 11.76 -11.64
C GLY A 63 11.67 10.71 -12.73
N GLN A 64 11.55 9.42 -12.36
CA GLN A 64 11.25 8.33 -13.29
C GLN A 64 9.83 8.44 -13.85
N SER A 65 9.57 7.73 -14.95
CA SER A 65 8.20 7.54 -15.43
C SER A 65 7.46 6.52 -14.55
N MET A 66 6.11 6.52 -14.58
CA MET A 66 5.34 5.51 -13.87
C MET A 66 5.60 4.10 -14.43
N ASP A 67 5.77 3.98 -15.75
CA ASP A 67 6.04 2.70 -16.40
C ASP A 67 7.39 2.11 -15.97
N ASP A 68 8.42 2.95 -15.81
CA ASP A 68 9.72 2.50 -15.30
C ASP A 68 9.62 2.00 -13.85
N LEU A 69 8.88 2.72 -12.99
CA LEU A 69 8.66 2.30 -11.61
C LEU A 69 7.91 0.96 -11.52
N VAL A 70 6.85 0.80 -12.33
CA VAL A 70 6.08 -0.46 -12.36
C VAL A 70 6.93 -1.62 -12.89
N ARG A 71 7.78 -1.38 -13.88
CA ARG A 71 8.75 -2.38 -14.36
C ARG A 71 9.72 -2.79 -13.26
N GLU A 72 10.32 -1.83 -12.55
CA GLU A 72 11.25 -2.10 -11.44
C GLU A 72 10.57 -2.86 -10.29
N LEU A 73 9.35 -2.45 -9.91
CA LEU A 73 8.56 -3.16 -8.92
C LEU A 73 8.26 -4.61 -9.34
N SER A 74 7.96 -4.83 -10.62
CA SER A 74 7.71 -6.17 -11.16
C SER A 74 8.95 -7.06 -11.09
N LEU A 75 10.13 -6.49 -11.36
CA LEU A 75 11.40 -7.21 -11.22
C LEU A 75 11.71 -7.55 -9.75
N LEU A 76 11.50 -6.60 -8.84
CA LEU A 76 11.65 -6.83 -7.39
C LEU A 76 10.69 -7.91 -6.88
N LEU A 77 9.43 -7.91 -7.36
CA LEU A 77 8.47 -8.95 -7.03
C LEU A 77 8.92 -10.32 -7.52
N ALA A 78 9.43 -10.40 -8.76
CA ALA A 78 9.94 -11.65 -9.30
C ALA A 78 11.15 -12.20 -8.51
N ASP A 79 12.02 -11.31 -8.00
CA ASP A 79 13.18 -11.68 -7.18
C ASP A 79 12.76 -12.16 -5.78
N THR A 80 11.87 -11.42 -5.12
CA THR A 80 11.34 -11.77 -3.80
C THR A 80 10.52 -13.06 -3.81
N ALA A 81 9.79 -13.36 -4.89
CA ALA A 81 9.03 -14.60 -5.05
C ALA A 81 9.92 -15.85 -5.24
N GLN A 82 11.16 -15.69 -5.71
CA GLN A 82 12.12 -16.80 -5.87
C GLN A 82 12.89 -17.12 -4.59
N THR A 83 12.89 -16.21 -3.62
CA THR A 83 13.54 -16.41 -2.33
C THR A 83 12.57 -17.14 -1.39
N PRO A 84 12.88 -18.36 -0.90
CA PRO A 84 12.05 -19.02 0.10
C PRO A 84 11.88 -18.11 1.33
N PRO A 85 10.69 -18.06 1.97
CA PRO A 85 10.54 -17.33 3.22
C PRO A 85 11.55 -17.88 4.25
N ALA A 86 12.30 -16.96 4.86
CA ALA A 86 13.26 -17.25 5.92
C ALA A 86 12.56 -17.64 7.24
#